data_AF-A0A7S2SW14-F1
#
_entry.id   AF-A0A7S2SW14-F1
#
_cell.length_a   1.000
_cell.length_b   1.000
_cell.length_c   1.000
_cell.angle_alpha   90.00
_cell.angle_beta   90.00
_cell.angle_gamma   90.00
#
_symmetry.space_group_name_H-M   'P 1'
#
loop_
_entity.id
_entity.type
_entity.pdbx_description
1 polymer ?
#
loop_
_entity_poly.entity_id
_entity_poly.type
_entity_poly.pdbx_seq_one_letter_code
_entity_poly.pdbx_strand_id
1 'polypeptide(L)'
;VGQYAGREGRVAYTSPHGLPKVEPETGEAAEAAARRCRWVVGFLRRPKERTRLRANPYGDYPEQACFWVPIPGEFLEVVSGGEVPPGPGGAWGLSEVTQALIRDAEAAAGRPAPEDGEDAGRPEKRGRWQKEEAVMGQEGSSGGAGGVAVVVCFRDLHAEQKRGEHLRQFVPAMESFLQRGVDQGLCPRFKILIVEQSNDGRKFNRGKLLNIGFSLAAQEGFSIFVFHDVDLIPSDDLLPFYCQPPDSGSPVHVARVWDRYSANKDYGGGIVTFSRQDFTAINGYPNNYWGWGGEDDELIRRCKTVWGPKFRMDFPSSGSIRDLEAMDIKQKTDFLRDHKEWKCNTRYELRDEHQATWGSNGLSTLEYDLLARGPLEHVGDQQPYQHTERIHVDCKLNGPGYHDEWAGVDFLPGHLLG
;
A
#
# COMPACT_ATOMS: atom_id res chain seq x y z
N VAL A 1 21.01 3.73 -62.51
CA VAL A 1 20.62 5.14 -62.76
C VAL A 1 19.25 5.13 -63.41
N GLY A 2 18.25 5.80 -62.82
CA GLY A 2 16.96 6.08 -63.46
C GLY A 2 15.75 5.38 -62.85
N GLN A 3 14.94 6.14 -62.10
CA GLN A 3 13.60 5.84 -61.58
C GLN A 3 12.54 5.97 -62.69
N TYR A 4 11.41 5.23 -62.61
CA TYR A 4 10.05 5.75 -62.36
C TYR A 4 8.96 4.66 -62.50
N ALA A 5 8.05 4.68 -61.51
CA ALA A 5 6.61 4.34 -61.47
C ALA A 5 6.00 3.16 -62.28
N GLY A 6 5.19 2.35 -61.57
CA GLY A 6 3.86 1.95 -62.09
C GLY A 6 3.42 0.49 -61.88
N ARG A 7 2.40 0.32 -61.02
CA ARG A 7 1.28 -0.66 -61.04
C ARG A 7 1.54 -2.18 -61.11
N GLU A 8 0.87 -2.84 -60.16
CA GLU A 8 0.22 -4.16 -60.19
C GLU A 8 0.84 -5.29 -61.03
N GLY A 9 1.35 -6.29 -60.31
CA GLY A 9 1.59 -7.62 -60.84
C GLY A 9 1.51 -8.65 -59.71
N ARG A 10 0.36 -9.31 -59.56
CA ARG A 10 0.29 -10.60 -58.86
C ARG A 10 1.01 -11.64 -59.72
N VAL A 11 2.00 -12.32 -59.16
CA VAL A 11 2.34 -13.69 -59.56
C VAL A 11 2.48 -14.52 -58.29
N ALA A 12 1.53 -15.41 -58.09
CA ALA A 12 1.58 -16.44 -57.07
C ALA A 12 2.59 -17.52 -57.49
N TYR A 13 3.43 -17.96 -56.57
CA TYR A 13 4.07 -19.26 -56.61
C TYR A 13 3.68 -20.03 -55.36
N THR A 14 2.99 -21.15 -55.57
CA THR A 14 2.73 -22.18 -54.58
C THR A 14 3.85 -23.21 -54.61
N SER A 15 4.38 -23.59 -53.44
CA SER A 15 5.14 -24.82 -53.25
C SER A 15 4.68 -25.48 -51.94
N PRO A 16 4.50 -26.82 -51.90
CA PRO A 16 3.79 -27.51 -50.83
C PRO A 16 4.73 -27.73 -49.64
N HIS A 17 4.21 -27.48 -48.44
CA HIS A 17 4.89 -27.60 -47.14
C HIS A 17 5.95 -26.51 -46.86
N GLY A 18 5.53 -25.44 -46.19
CA GLY A 18 6.43 -24.46 -45.59
C GLY A 18 5.67 -23.24 -45.08
N LEU A 19 5.51 -23.14 -43.77
CA LEU A 19 5.01 -21.94 -43.09
C LEU A 19 5.93 -20.74 -43.40
N PRO A 20 5.41 -19.55 -43.75
CA PRO A 20 6.24 -18.36 -43.80
C PRO A 20 6.68 -18.01 -42.37
N LYS A 21 8.00 -18.03 -42.12
CA LYS A 21 8.61 -17.35 -40.98
C LYS A 21 8.44 -15.84 -41.19
N VAL A 22 7.70 -15.19 -40.29
CA VAL A 22 7.73 -13.74 -40.12
C VAL A 22 8.64 -13.48 -38.91
N GLU A 23 9.82 -12.88 -39.15
CA GLU A 23 10.62 -12.31 -38.07
C GLU A 23 9.97 -11.01 -37.60
N PRO A 24 9.87 -10.74 -36.28
CA PRO A 24 9.24 -9.53 -35.80
C PRO A 24 10.26 -8.38 -35.83
N GLU A 25 10.19 -7.54 -36.86
CA GLU A 25 10.73 -6.19 -36.79
C GLU A 25 9.73 -5.26 -36.07
N THR A 26 10.18 -4.73 -34.93
CA THR A 26 9.61 -3.61 -34.13
C THR A 26 8.31 -3.87 -33.34
N GLY A 27 8.40 -3.66 -32.02
CA GLY A 27 7.33 -3.89 -31.03
C GLY A 27 6.12 -2.96 -31.08
N GLU A 28 6.10 -1.93 -31.93
CA GLU A 28 4.99 -0.97 -32.01
C GLU A 28 3.75 -1.54 -32.72
N ALA A 29 3.91 -2.46 -33.67
CA ALA A 29 2.78 -3.05 -34.40
C ALA A 29 1.96 -4.04 -33.56
N ALA A 30 2.61 -4.76 -32.63
CA ALA A 30 1.96 -5.69 -31.72
C ALA A 30 1.13 -4.96 -30.65
N GLU A 31 1.61 -3.82 -30.17
CA GLU A 31 0.90 -3.00 -29.18
C GLU A 31 -0.34 -2.31 -29.78
N ALA A 32 -0.27 -1.90 -31.06
CA ALA A 32 -1.40 -1.33 -31.79
C ALA A 32 -2.52 -2.35 -32.08
N ALA A 33 -2.18 -3.63 -32.28
CA ALA A 33 -3.15 -4.71 -32.42
C ALA A 33 -3.84 -5.07 -31.09
N ALA A 34 -3.08 -5.07 -29.98
CA ALA A 34 -3.61 -5.33 -28.64
C ALA A 34 -4.55 -4.22 -28.13
N ARG A 35 -4.33 -2.96 -28.52
CA ARG A 35 -5.25 -1.85 -28.17
C ARG A 35 -6.61 -1.91 -28.88
N ARG A 36 -6.77 -2.72 -29.92
CA ARG A 36 -8.04 -2.90 -30.65
C ARG A 36 -8.84 -4.15 -30.24
N CYS A 37 -8.24 -5.08 -29.48
CA CYS A 37 -8.92 -6.28 -28.99
C CYS A 37 -8.56 -6.49 -27.51
N ARG A 38 -9.52 -6.35 -26.59
CA ARG A 38 -9.33 -6.60 -25.14
C ARG A 38 -8.92 -8.07 -24.88
N TRP A 39 -7.63 -8.34 -24.78
CA TRP A 39 -7.06 -9.59 -24.26
C TRP A 39 -5.80 -9.28 -23.45
N VAL A 40 -5.59 -10.00 -22.33
CA VAL A 40 -4.40 -9.90 -21.48
C VAL A 40 -3.43 -11.04 -21.81
N VAL A 41 -2.15 -10.74 -22.02
CA VAL A 41 -1.08 -11.75 -22.14
C VAL A 41 -0.43 -11.93 -20.77
N GLY A 42 -0.49 -13.13 -20.20
CA GLY A 42 0.18 -13.48 -18.93
C GLY A 42 1.37 -14.42 -19.16
N PHE A 43 2.49 -14.17 -18.48
CA PHE A 43 3.66 -15.05 -18.44
C PHE A 43 3.74 -15.77 -17.09
N LEU A 44 3.68 -17.11 -17.09
CA LEU A 44 3.90 -17.94 -15.90
C LEU A 44 5.38 -18.37 -15.79
N ARG A 45 6.08 -17.96 -14.74
CA ARG A 45 7.35 -18.59 -14.31
C ARG A 45 7.04 -19.66 -13.27
N ARG A 46 7.43 -20.93 -13.52
CA ARG A 46 7.35 -21.99 -12.50
C ARG A 46 8.31 -21.73 -11.33
N PRO A 47 7.96 -22.11 -10.08
CA PRO A 47 8.89 -22.09 -8.95
C PRO A 47 9.95 -23.20 -9.11
N LYS A 48 11.22 -22.90 -8.80
CA LYS A 48 12.31 -23.90 -8.80
C LYS A 48 12.31 -24.69 -7.50
N GLU A 49 11.90 -25.96 -7.55
CA GLU A 49 12.31 -26.96 -6.57
C GLU A 49 13.83 -27.21 -6.69
N ARG A 50 14.54 -27.15 -5.57
CA ARG A 50 15.98 -27.47 -5.50
C ARG A 50 16.15 -28.98 -5.35
N THR A 51 16.39 -29.67 -6.46
CA THR A 51 16.97 -31.02 -6.46
C THR A 51 18.35 -30.96 -7.11
N ARG A 52 19.39 -31.33 -6.36
CA ARG A 52 20.78 -31.39 -6.84
C ARG A 52 20.91 -32.43 -7.96
N LEU A 53 21.16 -32.00 -9.19
CA LEU A 53 21.69 -32.85 -10.25
C LEU A 53 22.84 -32.13 -10.99
N ARG A 54 23.86 -32.93 -11.33
CA ARG A 54 25.18 -32.55 -11.84
C ARG A 54 25.14 -31.78 -13.16
N ALA A 55 26.19 -30.99 -13.38
CA ALA A 55 26.44 -30.17 -14.56
C ALA A 55 26.31 -30.94 -15.90
N ASN A 56 25.64 -30.33 -16.87
CA ASN A 56 25.70 -30.68 -18.29
C ASN A 56 26.23 -29.45 -19.06
N PRO A 57 27.33 -29.56 -19.84
CA PRO A 57 27.95 -28.42 -20.50
C PRO A 57 27.56 -28.33 -21.98
N TYR A 58 26.27 -28.33 -22.35
CA TYR A 58 25.82 -27.93 -23.69
C TYR A 58 24.43 -27.29 -23.56
N GLY A 59 24.27 -26.11 -24.16
CA GLY A 59 23.12 -25.23 -23.97
C GLY A 59 21.86 -25.67 -24.71
N ASP A 60 20.71 -25.29 -24.14
CA ASP A 60 19.44 -25.03 -24.81
C ASP A 60 18.51 -24.26 -23.83
N TYR A 61 17.86 -23.19 -24.32
CA TYR A 61 16.84 -22.42 -23.60
C TYR A 61 15.45 -23.02 -23.90
N PRO A 62 14.54 -23.22 -22.92
CA PRO A 62 13.19 -23.68 -23.23
C PRO A 62 12.29 -22.54 -23.74
N GLU A 63 11.54 -22.85 -24.80
CA GLU A 63 10.53 -22.03 -25.47
C GLU A 63 9.40 -21.58 -24.51
N GLN A 64 8.96 -20.31 -24.66
CA GLN A 64 7.83 -19.74 -23.92
C GLN A 64 6.50 -20.10 -24.61
N ALA A 65 5.53 -20.65 -23.85
CA ALA A 65 4.17 -20.84 -24.32
C ALA A 65 3.26 -19.72 -23.79
N CYS A 66 2.58 -19.00 -24.71
CA CYS A 66 1.55 -18.01 -24.38
C CYS A 66 0.15 -18.63 -24.54
N PHE A 67 -0.76 -18.36 -23.60
CA PHE A 67 -2.17 -18.75 -23.70
C PHE A 67 -3.08 -17.54 -23.49
N TRP A 68 -4.23 -17.55 -24.17
CA TRP A 68 -5.26 -16.51 -24.11
C TRP A 68 -6.45 -17.01 -23.29
N VAL A 69 -6.94 -16.20 -22.35
CA VAL A 69 -8.11 -16.54 -21.51
C VAL A 69 -9.17 -15.43 -21.64
N PRO A 70 -10.44 -15.75 -21.96
CA PRO A 70 -11.51 -14.76 -22.03
C PRO A 70 -12.00 -14.37 -20.63
N ILE A 71 -12.41 -13.09 -20.48
CA ILE A 71 -13.04 -12.56 -19.26
C ILE A 71 -14.55 -12.88 -19.31
N PRO A 72 -15.15 -13.52 -18.28
CA PRO A 72 -16.60 -13.78 -18.28
C PRO A 72 -17.39 -12.54 -17.88
N GLY A 73 -18.41 -12.18 -18.67
CA GLY A 73 -19.47 -11.26 -18.24
C GLY A 73 -19.61 -9.97 -19.03
N GLU A 74 -19.91 -10.04 -20.34
CA GLU A 74 -20.68 -9.00 -21.04
C GLU A 74 -21.57 -9.69 -22.08
N PHE A 75 -22.90 -9.54 -21.97
CA PHE A 75 -23.84 -9.92 -23.01
C PHE A 75 -23.70 -8.93 -24.17
N LEU A 76 -23.16 -9.39 -25.30
CA LEU A 76 -23.20 -8.66 -26.57
C LEU A 76 -24.30 -9.25 -27.43
N GLU A 77 -25.36 -8.48 -27.61
CA GLU A 77 -26.44 -8.74 -28.56
C GLU A 77 -25.85 -8.68 -29.99
N VAL A 78 -25.72 -9.84 -30.64
CA VAL A 78 -25.21 -9.92 -32.03
C VAL A 78 -26.40 -9.74 -32.97
N VAL A 79 -26.43 -8.58 -33.64
CA VAL A 79 -27.31 -8.33 -34.80
C VAL A 79 -26.95 -9.34 -35.90
N SER A 80 -27.95 -10.10 -36.32
CA SER A 80 -27.88 -11.16 -37.33
C SER A 80 -27.52 -10.63 -38.72
N GLY A 81 -26.54 -11.25 -39.38
CA GLY A 81 -26.34 -11.08 -40.81
C GLY A 81 -25.01 -11.63 -41.32
N GLY A 82 -24.97 -12.92 -41.68
CA GLY A 82 -23.87 -13.49 -42.46
C GLY A 82 -23.62 -14.97 -42.15
N GLU A 83 -23.98 -15.84 -43.09
CA GLU A 83 -23.75 -17.29 -43.05
C GLU A 83 -22.25 -17.64 -43.00
N VAL A 84 -21.86 -18.56 -42.13
CA VAL A 84 -20.54 -19.20 -42.09
C VAL A 84 -20.69 -20.62 -42.68
N PRO A 85 -19.90 -21.02 -43.69
CA PRO A 85 -20.02 -22.35 -44.29
C PRO A 85 -19.37 -23.45 -43.40
N PRO A 86 -19.80 -24.72 -43.51
CA PRO A 86 -19.33 -25.78 -42.63
C PRO A 86 -17.95 -26.30 -43.07
N GLY A 87 -16.97 -26.22 -42.17
CA GLY A 87 -15.67 -26.89 -42.27
C GLY A 87 -15.64 -28.23 -41.51
N PRO A 88 -14.74 -29.17 -41.88
CA PRO A 88 -14.91 -30.60 -41.65
C PRO A 88 -14.69 -31.02 -40.20
N GLY A 89 -15.39 -32.09 -39.82
CA GLY A 89 -15.50 -32.59 -38.45
C GLY A 89 -14.18 -32.88 -37.75
N GLY A 90 -14.15 -32.48 -36.48
CA GLY A 90 -13.11 -32.79 -35.50
C GLY A 90 -13.43 -32.05 -34.21
N ALA A 91 -14.06 -32.74 -33.26
CA ALA A 91 -14.37 -32.18 -31.95
C ALA A 91 -13.07 -31.91 -31.18
N TRP A 92 -12.76 -30.64 -30.92
CA TRP A 92 -11.70 -30.26 -29.99
C TRP A 92 -12.20 -30.50 -28.56
N GLY A 93 -11.89 -31.66 -28.00
CA GLY A 93 -12.15 -31.95 -26.59
C GLY A 93 -11.23 -31.10 -25.70
N LEU A 94 -11.81 -30.42 -24.71
CA LEU A 94 -11.06 -29.75 -23.65
C LEU A 94 -10.27 -30.79 -22.83
N SER A 95 -9.04 -30.45 -22.43
CA SER A 95 -8.23 -31.31 -21.56
C SER A 95 -8.91 -31.57 -20.22
N GLU A 96 -8.62 -32.71 -19.57
CA GLU A 96 -9.21 -33.10 -18.28
C GLU A 96 -8.98 -32.05 -17.18
N VAL A 97 -7.87 -31.31 -17.25
CA VAL A 97 -7.54 -30.24 -16.32
C VAL A 97 -8.50 -29.05 -16.48
N THR A 98 -8.84 -28.69 -17.72
CA THR A 98 -9.80 -27.61 -17.99
C THR A 98 -11.21 -28.02 -17.59
N GLN A 99 -11.59 -29.29 -17.78
CA GLN A 99 -12.88 -29.81 -17.31
C GLN A 99 -12.97 -29.91 -15.79
N ALA A 100 -11.85 -30.12 -15.08
CA ALA A 100 -11.80 -30.09 -13.62
C ALA A 100 -11.99 -28.66 -13.08
N LEU A 101 -11.30 -27.67 -13.68
CA LEU A 101 -11.43 -26.26 -13.28
C LEU A 101 -12.83 -25.70 -13.51
N ILE A 102 -13.51 -26.10 -14.58
CA ILE A 102 -14.90 -25.71 -14.85
C ILE A 102 -15.84 -26.33 -13.80
N ARG A 103 -15.66 -27.60 -13.46
CA ARG A 103 -16.47 -28.27 -12.42
C ARG A 103 -16.28 -27.65 -11.03
N ASP A 104 -15.05 -27.27 -10.68
CA ASP A 104 -14.76 -26.59 -9.42
C ASP A 104 -15.37 -25.18 -9.36
N ALA A 105 -15.37 -24.45 -10.49
CA ALA A 105 -16.00 -23.14 -10.60
C ALA A 105 -17.54 -23.23 -10.52
N GLU A 106 -18.15 -24.23 -11.15
CA GLU A 106 -19.59 -24.48 -11.09
C GLU A 106 -20.02 -24.96 -9.69
N ALA A 107 -19.20 -25.76 -9.00
CA ALA A 107 -19.44 -26.20 -7.62
C ALA A 107 -19.26 -25.07 -6.58
N ALA A 108 -18.51 -24.02 -6.92
CA ALA A 108 -18.40 -22.80 -6.11
C ALA A 108 -19.59 -21.85 -6.31
N ALA A 109 -20.16 -21.82 -7.52
CA ALA A 109 -21.30 -20.97 -7.87
C ALA A 109 -22.66 -21.52 -7.37
N GLY A 110 -22.75 -22.82 -7.06
CA GLY A 110 -24.00 -23.50 -6.70
C GLY A 110 -24.28 -23.67 -5.19
N ARG A 111 -23.50 -23.07 -4.28
CA ARG A 111 -23.75 -23.22 -2.83
C ARG A 111 -24.70 -22.12 -2.34
N PRO A 112 -25.85 -22.46 -1.72
CA PRO A 112 -26.64 -21.48 -1.00
C PRO A 112 -25.85 -20.95 0.21
N ALA A 113 -26.02 -19.67 0.51
CA ALA A 113 -25.48 -19.05 1.72
C ALA A 113 -25.98 -19.81 2.96
N PRO A 114 -25.15 -20.02 3.99
CA PRO A 114 -25.62 -20.64 5.22
C PRO A 114 -26.64 -19.72 5.89
N GLU A 115 -27.80 -20.29 6.25
CA GLU A 115 -28.87 -19.59 6.98
C GLU A 115 -28.38 -19.13 8.36
N ASP A 116 -28.85 -17.95 8.76
CA ASP A 116 -28.54 -17.26 10.01
C ASP A 116 -28.99 -18.10 11.23
N GLY A 117 -28.03 -18.85 11.80
CA GLY A 117 -28.18 -19.55 13.07
C GLY A 117 -27.74 -18.67 14.24
N GLU A 118 -28.72 -18.25 15.02
CA GLU A 118 -28.73 -17.70 16.39
C GLU A 118 -27.39 -17.25 17.03
N ASP A 119 -27.39 -15.95 17.32
CA ASP A 119 -26.48 -15.17 18.16
C ASP A 119 -26.17 -15.84 19.50
N ALA A 120 -24.90 -16.23 19.67
CA ALA A 120 -24.31 -16.54 20.96
C ALA A 120 -22.99 -15.78 21.13
N GLY A 121 -23.11 -14.49 21.50
CA GLY A 121 -22.18 -13.82 22.41
C GLY A 121 -20.73 -13.71 21.95
N ARG A 122 -20.45 -12.82 20.99
CA ARG A 122 -19.08 -12.38 20.67
C ARG A 122 -18.91 -10.90 21.07
N PRO A 123 -17.90 -10.53 21.87
CA PRO A 123 -17.73 -9.12 22.24
C PRO A 123 -17.28 -8.31 21.01
N GLU A 124 -17.89 -7.14 20.80
CA GLU A 124 -17.50 -6.13 19.82
C GLU A 124 -16.02 -5.72 20.04
N LYS A 125 -15.08 -6.34 19.32
CA LYS A 125 -13.63 -6.06 19.43
C LYS A 125 -12.89 -5.97 18.08
N ARG A 126 -13.63 -5.93 16.96
CA ARG A 126 -13.05 -5.85 15.61
C ARG A 126 -13.25 -4.47 15.02
N GLY A 127 -12.16 -3.78 14.71
CA GLY A 127 -12.21 -2.53 13.96
C GLY A 127 -12.22 -2.81 12.47
N ARG A 128 -13.28 -2.40 11.77
CA ARG A 128 -13.32 -2.32 10.31
C ARG A 128 -13.62 -0.88 9.94
N TRP A 129 -12.80 -0.29 9.08
CA TRP A 129 -13.11 1.03 8.54
C TRP A 129 -14.35 0.91 7.67
N GLN A 130 -15.42 1.59 8.05
CA GLN A 130 -16.58 1.77 7.19
C GLN A 130 -16.35 3.06 6.43
N LYS A 131 -16.40 2.98 5.10
CA LYS A 131 -16.53 4.17 4.26
C LYS A 131 -17.88 4.77 4.63
N GLU A 132 -17.90 5.75 5.53
CA GLU A 132 -19.08 6.61 5.64
C GLU A 132 -19.34 7.09 4.21
N GLU A 133 -20.52 6.74 3.68
CA GLU A 133 -21.02 7.44 2.52
C GLU A 133 -20.93 8.90 2.90
N ALA A 134 -20.06 9.63 2.20
CA ALA A 134 -20.10 11.07 2.24
C ALA A 134 -21.49 11.42 1.71
N VAL A 135 -22.44 11.52 2.63
CA VAL A 135 -23.67 12.24 2.42
C VAL A 135 -23.17 13.63 2.08
N MET A 136 -23.09 13.90 0.77
CA MET A 136 -23.12 15.22 0.17
C MET A 136 -24.50 15.82 0.47
N GLY A 137 -24.88 15.82 1.75
CA GLY A 137 -25.91 16.64 2.30
C GLY A 137 -25.31 18.03 2.35
N GLN A 138 -26.11 18.99 1.90
CA GLN A 138 -25.85 20.39 2.14
C GLN A 138 -25.71 20.61 3.65
N GLU A 139 -24.50 20.47 4.19
CA GLU A 139 -24.18 21.05 5.49
C GLU A 139 -23.97 22.53 5.25
N GLY A 140 -24.95 23.29 5.72
CA GLY A 140 -24.83 24.72 5.84
C GLY A 140 -23.53 25.06 6.57
N SER A 141 -22.86 26.08 6.05
CA SER A 141 -21.84 26.91 6.70
C SER A 141 -21.94 26.94 8.25
N SER A 142 -21.34 25.97 8.91
CA SER A 142 -20.79 26.12 10.26
C SER A 142 -19.38 25.55 10.25
N GLY A 143 -18.43 26.35 9.76
CA GLY A 143 -17.01 26.06 9.73
C GLY A 143 -16.37 26.00 11.11
N GLY A 144 -16.69 24.95 11.88
CA GLY A 144 -15.86 24.54 12.99
C GLY A 144 -14.62 23.85 12.43
N ALA A 145 -13.46 24.50 12.52
CA ALA A 145 -12.19 23.87 12.15
C ALA A 145 -12.02 22.58 12.96
N GLY A 146 -11.92 21.42 12.29
CA GLY A 146 -11.62 20.17 12.97
C GLY A 146 -10.23 20.25 13.61
N GLY A 147 -10.01 19.45 14.67
CA GLY A 147 -8.74 19.46 15.39
C GLY A 147 -7.59 18.80 14.61
N VAL A 148 -6.40 18.85 15.22
CA VAL A 148 -5.19 18.16 14.75
C VAL A 148 -5.03 16.80 15.43
N ALA A 149 -4.89 15.73 14.66
CA ALA A 149 -4.53 14.40 15.15
C ALA A 149 -3.09 14.08 14.74
N VAL A 150 -2.19 13.96 15.72
CA VAL A 150 -0.83 13.45 15.49
C VAL A 150 -0.85 11.95 15.71
N VAL A 151 -0.65 11.17 14.65
CA VAL A 151 -0.69 9.71 14.65
C VAL A 151 0.73 9.17 14.62
N VAL A 152 1.11 8.44 15.67
CA VAL A 152 2.45 7.93 15.89
C VAL A 152 2.40 6.41 15.92
N CYS A 153 3.02 5.75 14.95
CA CYS A 153 3.18 4.31 14.98
C CYS A 153 4.26 3.93 16.00
N PHE A 154 4.00 2.93 16.84
CA PHE A 154 4.90 2.59 17.95
C PHE A 154 5.02 1.09 18.15
N ARG A 155 6.24 0.64 18.48
CA ARG A 155 6.54 -0.68 19.07
C ARG A 155 7.96 -0.64 19.63
N ASP A 156 8.16 -1.14 20.85
CA ASP A 156 9.46 -1.14 21.52
C ASP A 156 9.98 -2.56 21.75
N LEU A 157 10.20 -3.29 20.65
CA LEU A 157 10.70 -4.68 20.70
C LEU A 157 12.22 -4.79 20.57
N HIS A 158 12.87 -3.78 20.00
CA HIS A 158 14.26 -3.86 19.60
C HIS A 158 15.14 -2.96 20.47
N ALA A 159 16.07 -3.60 21.20
CA ALA A 159 16.97 -2.91 22.12
C ALA A 159 17.83 -1.83 21.42
N GLU A 160 18.13 -2.01 20.13
CA GLU A 160 18.91 -1.09 19.33
C GLU A 160 18.14 0.19 18.96
N GLN A 161 16.80 0.15 18.92
CA GLN A 161 15.97 1.29 18.50
C GLN A 161 15.52 2.19 19.65
N LYS A 162 15.51 1.68 20.89
CA LYS A 162 15.21 2.43 22.12
C LYS A 162 13.92 3.27 22.05
N ARG A 163 12.87 2.75 21.41
CA ARG A 163 11.64 3.52 21.13
C ARG A 163 10.93 3.95 22.40
N GLY A 164 10.99 3.17 23.47
CA GLY A 164 10.47 3.58 24.77
C GLY A 164 11.17 4.81 25.35
N GLU A 165 12.49 4.96 25.12
CA GLU A 165 13.22 6.18 25.52
C GLU A 165 12.83 7.37 24.66
N HIS A 166 12.63 7.17 23.35
CA HIS A 166 12.16 8.21 22.45
C HIS A 166 10.77 8.68 22.81
N LEU A 167 9.83 7.77 23.10
CA LEU A 167 8.46 8.11 23.50
C LEU A 167 8.43 8.99 24.76
N ARG A 168 9.28 8.69 25.75
CA ARG A 168 9.39 9.49 26.98
C ARG A 168 9.85 10.93 26.73
N GLN A 169 10.64 11.18 25.68
CA GLN A 169 11.02 12.54 25.29
C GLN A 169 9.97 13.18 24.37
N PHE A 170 9.39 12.39 23.47
CA PHE A 170 8.46 12.83 22.44
C PHE A 170 7.17 13.39 23.02
N VAL A 171 6.48 12.63 23.88
CA VAL A 171 5.14 13.00 24.36
C VAL A 171 5.12 14.36 25.07
N PRO A 172 5.95 14.63 26.11
CA PRO A 172 5.93 15.93 26.78
C PRO A 172 6.35 17.08 25.85
N ALA A 173 7.28 16.83 24.92
CA ALA A 173 7.70 17.84 23.94
C ALA A 173 6.57 18.18 22.97
N MET A 174 5.86 17.17 22.46
CA MET A 174 4.79 17.34 21.47
C MET A 174 3.50 17.88 22.08
N GLU A 175 3.12 17.48 23.30
CA GLU A 175 1.99 18.12 23.99
C GLU A 175 2.27 19.61 24.20
N SER A 176 3.48 19.96 24.67
CA SER A 176 3.87 21.36 24.84
C SER A 176 3.86 22.13 23.51
N PHE A 177 4.38 21.52 22.44
CA PHE A 177 4.43 22.11 21.10
C PHE A 177 3.04 22.38 20.53
N LEU A 178 2.13 21.41 20.58
CA LEU A 178 0.77 21.58 20.06
C LEU A 178 -0.10 22.46 20.96
N GLN A 179 0.13 22.44 22.29
CA GLN A 179 -0.54 23.37 23.20
C GLN A 179 -0.20 24.82 22.88
N ARG A 180 1.05 25.14 22.52
CA ARG A 180 1.39 26.47 21.98
C ARG A 180 0.56 26.82 20.75
N GLY A 181 0.23 25.85 19.90
CA GLY A 181 -0.61 26.04 18.72
C GLY A 181 -2.05 26.40 19.09
N VAL A 182 -2.59 25.76 20.12
CA VAL A 182 -3.91 26.09 20.68
C VAL A 182 -3.90 27.48 21.31
N ASP A 183 -2.89 27.78 22.14
CA ASP A 183 -2.77 29.06 22.83
C ASP A 183 -2.61 30.24 21.85
N GLN A 184 -1.96 30.01 20.71
CA GLN A 184 -1.81 30.98 19.62
C GLN A 184 -3.04 31.05 18.69
N GLY A 185 -4.05 30.20 18.89
CA GLY A 185 -5.24 30.12 18.04
C GLY A 185 -4.98 29.55 16.66
N LEU A 186 -3.87 28.83 16.45
CA LEU A 186 -3.54 28.18 15.17
C LEU A 186 -4.37 26.92 14.93
N CYS A 187 -4.73 26.21 15.99
CA CYS A 187 -5.68 25.10 15.93
C CYS A 187 -6.60 25.11 17.16
N PRO A 188 -7.84 24.63 17.06
CA PRO A 188 -8.80 24.71 18.16
C PRO A 188 -8.59 23.62 19.23
N ARG A 189 -8.02 22.48 18.84
CA ARG A 189 -7.72 21.33 19.70
C ARG A 189 -6.75 20.39 19.00
N PHE A 190 -6.07 19.55 19.77
CA PHE A 190 -5.26 18.46 19.24
C PHE A 190 -5.44 17.16 20.04
N LYS A 191 -4.98 16.05 19.45
CA LYS A 191 -4.80 14.76 20.12
C LYS A 191 -3.57 14.05 19.54
N ILE A 192 -2.80 13.41 20.41
CA ILE A 192 -1.68 12.55 20.03
C ILE A 192 -2.13 11.09 20.22
N LEU A 193 -2.01 10.28 19.19
CA LEU A 193 -2.40 8.87 19.18
C LEU A 193 -1.14 8.01 19.03
N ILE A 194 -0.75 7.36 20.12
CA ILE A 194 0.33 6.36 20.12
C ILE A 194 -0.30 5.02 19.74
N VAL A 195 -0.17 4.64 18.47
CA VAL A 195 -0.73 3.39 17.92
C VAL A 195 0.33 2.31 18.02
N GLU A 196 0.17 1.46 19.02
CA GLU A 196 1.11 0.43 19.37
C GLU A 196 0.73 -0.93 18.79
N GLN A 197 1.61 -1.48 17.98
CA GLN A 197 1.50 -2.85 17.52
C GLN A 197 1.93 -3.81 18.63
N SER A 198 1.05 -4.73 18.98
CA SER A 198 1.32 -5.81 19.92
C SER A 198 2.42 -6.76 19.43
N ASN A 199 2.82 -7.68 20.30
CA ASN A 199 3.71 -8.79 19.96
C ASN A 199 2.94 -9.88 19.20
N ASP A 200 2.36 -9.49 18.08
CA ASP A 200 1.48 -10.27 17.22
C ASP A 200 2.20 -11.36 16.42
N GLY A 201 3.49 -11.54 16.64
CA GLY A 201 4.32 -12.41 15.84
C GLY A 201 4.34 -11.93 14.38
N ARG A 202 4.50 -10.63 14.13
CA ARG A 202 4.75 -10.08 12.79
C ARG A 202 5.82 -8.99 12.82
N LYS A 203 6.37 -8.67 11.65
CA LYS A 203 7.20 -7.47 11.50
C LYS A 203 6.40 -6.20 11.79
N PHE A 204 7.11 -5.11 12.05
CA PHE A 204 6.46 -3.81 12.29
C PHE A 204 5.78 -3.32 11.01
N ASN A 205 4.54 -2.87 11.10
CA ASN A 205 3.76 -2.37 9.97
C ASN A 205 3.35 -0.92 10.18
N ARG A 206 4.26 -0.01 9.81
CA ARG A 206 4.07 1.44 9.96
C ARG A 206 2.80 1.92 9.26
N GLY A 207 2.65 1.63 7.96
CA GLY A 207 1.51 2.09 7.17
C GLY A 207 0.16 1.66 7.75
N LYS A 208 0.03 0.41 8.18
CA LYS A 208 -1.21 -0.10 8.77
C LYS A 208 -1.54 0.56 10.12
N LEU A 209 -0.54 0.80 10.98
CA LEU A 209 -0.74 1.51 12.25
C LEU A 209 -1.19 2.96 12.03
N LEU A 210 -0.61 3.65 11.04
CA LEU A 210 -1.01 5.02 10.68
C LEU A 210 -2.45 5.06 10.14
N ASN A 211 -2.86 4.07 9.35
CA ASN A 211 -4.26 3.91 8.93
C ASN A 211 -5.22 3.67 10.10
N ILE A 212 -4.83 2.87 11.10
CA ILE A 212 -5.64 2.63 12.32
C ILE A 212 -5.84 3.93 13.09
N GLY A 213 -4.76 4.66 13.37
CA GLY A 213 -4.84 5.94 14.08
C GLY A 213 -5.66 6.98 13.32
N PHE A 214 -5.50 7.06 11.99
CA PHE A 214 -6.35 7.88 11.13
C PHE A 214 -7.83 7.52 11.27
N SER A 215 -8.17 6.23 11.13
CA SER A 215 -9.55 5.74 11.22
C SER A 215 -10.22 6.14 12.52
N LEU A 216 -9.53 5.98 13.65
CA LEU A 216 -10.07 6.27 14.97
C LEU A 216 -10.23 7.79 15.19
N ALA A 217 -9.23 8.59 14.83
CA ALA A 217 -9.31 10.04 14.98
C ALA A 217 -10.30 10.70 13.98
N ALA A 218 -10.47 10.15 12.78
CA ALA A 218 -11.46 10.65 11.83
C ALA A 218 -12.90 10.50 12.35
N GLN A 219 -13.21 9.39 13.03
CA GLN A 219 -14.50 9.16 13.70
C GLN A 219 -14.77 10.17 14.82
N GLU A 220 -13.72 10.77 15.40
CA GLU A 220 -13.81 11.82 16.42
C GLU A 220 -13.82 13.24 15.85
N GLY A 221 -14.01 13.37 14.53
CA GLY A 221 -14.12 14.67 13.86
C GLY A 221 -12.80 15.45 13.78
N PHE A 222 -11.65 14.78 13.84
CA PHE A 222 -10.38 15.40 13.46
C PHE A 222 -10.30 15.58 11.93
N SER A 223 -9.73 16.69 11.48
CA SER A 223 -9.66 17.04 10.05
C SER A 223 -8.24 17.22 9.52
N ILE A 224 -7.26 17.42 10.40
CA ILE A 224 -5.84 17.54 10.07
C ILE A 224 -5.11 16.36 10.70
N PHE A 225 -4.36 15.63 9.89
CA PHE A 225 -3.64 14.42 10.32
C PHE A 225 -2.16 14.60 10.09
N VAL A 226 -1.36 14.47 11.13
CA VAL A 226 0.09 14.48 11.06
C VAL A 226 0.59 13.07 11.35
N PHE A 227 1.13 12.41 10.35
CA PHE A 227 1.75 11.09 10.50
C PHE A 227 3.20 11.27 10.88
N HIS A 228 3.61 10.66 11.99
CA HIS A 228 4.81 11.10 12.69
C HIS A 228 5.62 9.93 13.25
N ASP A 229 6.93 9.95 13.03
CA ASP A 229 7.86 9.02 13.67
C ASP A 229 8.19 9.49 15.10
N VAL A 230 8.20 8.58 16.07
CA VAL A 230 8.32 8.92 17.52
C VAL A 230 9.68 9.52 17.91
N ASP A 231 10.68 9.42 17.05
CA ASP A 231 12.06 9.85 17.29
C ASP A 231 12.38 11.22 16.69
N LEU A 232 11.39 11.94 16.17
CA LEU A 232 11.55 13.27 15.60
C LEU A 232 10.87 14.29 16.51
N ILE A 233 11.56 15.38 16.84
CA ILE A 233 10.99 16.48 17.63
C ILE A 233 11.13 17.79 16.84
N PRO A 234 10.02 18.44 16.43
CA PRO A 234 10.06 19.67 15.66
C PRO A 234 10.45 20.89 16.51
N SER A 235 11.02 21.91 15.88
CA SER A 235 11.11 23.26 16.43
C SER A 235 9.81 24.04 16.27
N ASP A 236 9.64 25.10 17.07
CA ASP A 236 8.40 25.90 17.16
C ASP A 236 7.94 26.52 15.84
N ASP A 237 8.88 26.86 14.96
CA ASP A 237 8.57 27.46 13.66
C ASP A 237 7.87 26.48 12.69
N LEU A 238 7.87 25.18 13.01
CA LEU A 238 7.15 24.17 12.24
C LEU A 238 5.67 24.05 12.63
N LEU A 239 5.23 24.71 13.70
CA LEU A 239 3.88 24.61 14.25
C LEU A 239 2.75 24.92 13.24
N PRO A 240 2.87 25.91 12.32
CA PRO A 240 1.85 26.15 11.30
C PRO A 240 1.61 24.94 10.40
N PHE A 241 2.64 24.14 10.09
CA PHE A 241 2.53 22.96 9.22
C PHE A 241 1.86 21.75 9.90
N TYR A 242 1.63 21.83 11.22
CA TYR A 242 0.81 20.88 11.98
C TYR A 242 -0.62 21.37 12.15
N CYS A 243 -0.79 22.67 12.35
CA CYS A 243 -2.05 23.27 12.79
C CYS A 243 -2.94 23.76 11.65
N GLN A 244 -2.37 24.02 10.48
CA GLN A 244 -3.12 24.50 9.31
C GLN A 244 -3.49 23.34 8.39
N PRO A 245 -4.73 23.30 7.89
CA PRO A 245 -5.13 22.27 6.94
C PRO A 245 -4.33 22.44 5.63
N PRO A 246 -3.75 21.36 5.09
CA PRO A 246 -3.13 21.41 3.77
C PRO A 246 -4.13 21.78 2.68
N ASP A 247 -3.64 22.42 1.62
CA ASP A 247 -4.43 22.62 0.40
C ASP A 247 -4.75 21.26 -0.24
N SER A 248 -5.92 21.14 -0.89
CA SER A 248 -6.33 19.88 -1.50
C SER A 248 -5.35 19.41 -2.58
N GLY A 249 -4.91 18.16 -2.48
CA GLY A 249 -3.90 17.57 -3.36
C GLY A 249 -2.47 18.06 -3.10
N SER A 250 -2.25 18.79 -2.00
CA SER A 250 -0.96 19.30 -1.56
C SER A 250 -0.65 18.87 -0.12
N PRO A 251 -0.39 17.58 0.16
CA PRO A 251 0.15 17.20 1.47
C PRO A 251 1.44 17.95 1.79
N VAL A 252 1.74 18.08 3.08
CA VAL A 252 2.93 18.81 3.55
C VAL A 252 3.96 17.83 4.09
N HIS A 253 5.12 17.74 3.44
CA HIS A 253 6.25 16.98 3.95
C HIS A 253 7.06 17.83 4.94
N VAL A 254 6.65 17.82 6.21
CA VAL A 254 7.29 18.58 7.29
C VAL A 254 8.73 18.13 7.53
N ALA A 255 9.00 16.82 7.40
CA ALA A 255 10.34 16.26 7.57
C ALA A 255 11.32 16.64 6.45
N ARG A 256 10.95 17.52 5.52
CA ARG A 256 11.88 18.06 4.53
C ARG A 256 13.05 18.83 5.13
N VAL A 257 12.85 19.48 6.28
CA VAL A 257 13.90 20.20 7.02
C VAL A 257 14.68 19.31 7.99
N TRP A 258 14.52 17.99 7.88
CA TRP A 258 15.31 17.03 8.64
C TRP A 258 16.64 16.73 7.93
N ASP A 259 17.75 17.06 8.60
CA ASP A 259 19.09 16.95 8.03
C ASP A 259 19.42 15.55 7.49
N ARG A 260 19.03 14.48 8.21
CA ARG A 260 19.42 13.09 7.89
C ARG A 260 19.05 12.66 6.47
N TYR A 261 17.88 13.07 5.99
CA TYR A 261 17.34 12.64 4.70
C TYR A 261 17.13 13.79 3.70
N SER A 262 17.53 15.02 4.06
CA SER A 262 17.40 16.22 3.23
C SER A 262 18.02 16.10 1.82
N ALA A 263 19.04 15.25 1.65
CA ALA A 263 19.70 15.03 0.36
C ALA A 263 18.82 14.26 -0.66
N ASN A 264 17.91 13.40 -0.20
CA ASN A 264 16.99 12.68 -1.08
C ASN A 264 15.73 13.50 -1.31
N LYS A 265 15.64 14.13 -2.49
CA LYS A 265 14.53 15.02 -2.81
C LYS A 265 13.17 14.32 -2.88
N ASP A 266 13.17 13.00 -3.10
CA ASP A 266 11.96 12.19 -3.25
C ASP A 266 11.56 11.49 -1.94
N TYR A 267 12.31 11.68 -0.85
CA TYR A 267 11.97 11.11 0.45
C TYR A 267 10.68 11.74 0.99
N GLY A 268 9.68 10.91 1.31
CA GLY A 268 8.39 11.33 1.85
C GLY A 268 8.07 10.80 3.26
N GLY A 269 9.06 10.26 3.97
CA GLY A 269 8.89 9.69 5.31
C GLY A 269 9.16 10.67 6.45
N GLY A 270 9.10 10.17 7.69
CA GLY A 270 9.35 10.95 8.90
C GLY A 270 8.09 11.65 9.42
N ILE A 271 7.78 12.82 8.86
CA ILE A 271 6.64 13.67 9.26
C ILE A 271 5.93 14.20 8.02
N VAL A 272 4.66 13.85 7.87
CA VAL A 272 3.82 14.32 6.76
C VAL A 272 2.41 14.67 7.24
N THR A 273 1.90 15.83 6.80
CA THR A 273 0.56 16.32 7.14
C THR A 273 -0.39 16.14 5.96
N PHE A 274 -1.61 15.65 6.25
CA PHE A 274 -2.70 15.50 5.30
C PHE A 274 -4.01 16.09 5.84
N SER A 275 -4.87 16.55 4.93
CA SER A 275 -6.28 16.74 5.22
C SER A 275 -7.00 15.39 5.32
N ARG A 276 -8.11 15.32 6.07
CA ARG A 276 -8.99 14.13 6.11
C ARG A 276 -9.39 13.69 4.71
N GLN A 277 -9.78 14.65 3.88
CA GLN A 277 -10.29 14.44 2.54
C GLN A 277 -9.21 13.84 1.65
N ASP A 278 -8.00 14.39 1.65
CA ASP A 278 -6.93 13.93 0.79
C ASP A 278 -6.43 12.53 1.19
N PHE A 279 -6.26 12.28 2.49
CA PHE A 279 -5.84 10.96 2.95
C PHE A 279 -6.88 9.87 2.66
N THR A 280 -8.17 10.21 2.78
CA THR A 280 -9.27 9.32 2.39
C THR A 280 -9.27 9.07 0.88
N ALA A 281 -9.03 10.10 0.06
CA ALA A 281 -9.06 10.00 -1.39
C ALA A 281 -7.98 9.05 -1.95
N ILE A 282 -6.82 8.97 -1.29
CA ILE A 282 -5.73 8.05 -1.66
C ILE A 282 -5.84 6.67 -1.01
N ASN A 283 -6.96 6.37 -0.33
CA ASN A 283 -7.16 5.13 0.41
C ASN A 283 -6.09 4.90 1.51
N GLY A 284 -5.52 5.97 2.06
CA GLY A 284 -4.44 5.92 3.05
C GLY A 284 -3.19 5.14 2.63
N TYR A 285 -2.42 4.70 3.64
CA TYR A 285 -1.21 3.90 3.44
C TYR A 285 -1.54 2.48 2.92
N PRO A 286 -0.59 1.81 2.26
CA PRO A 286 -0.70 0.37 1.99
C PRO A 286 -0.65 -0.46 3.29
N ASN A 287 -1.47 -1.51 3.39
CA ASN A 287 -1.51 -2.36 4.58
C ASN A 287 -0.52 -3.53 4.57
N ASN A 288 0.17 -3.81 3.46
CA ASN A 288 0.99 -5.02 3.28
C ASN A 288 2.50 -4.79 3.22
N TYR A 289 2.98 -3.61 3.64
CA TYR A 289 4.41 -3.37 3.84
C TYR A 289 4.80 -3.79 5.27
N TRP A 290 5.36 -4.99 5.36
CA TRP A 290 5.80 -5.59 6.62
C TRP A 290 7.33 -5.45 6.79
N GLY A 291 7.76 -4.66 7.77
CA GLY A 291 9.15 -4.29 7.98
C GLY A 291 9.53 -2.96 7.34
N TRP A 292 10.80 -2.58 7.47
CA TRP A 292 11.32 -1.27 7.10
C TRP A 292 11.36 -1.05 5.58
N GLY A 293 10.69 0.01 5.14
CA GLY A 293 10.92 0.71 3.89
C GLY A 293 9.93 0.41 2.75
N GLY A 294 9.59 1.47 2.02
CA GLY A 294 8.85 1.45 0.75
C GLY A 294 7.38 1.90 0.85
N GLU A 295 6.81 1.94 2.06
CA GLU A 295 5.42 2.33 2.29
C GLU A 295 5.20 3.84 2.12
N ASP A 296 6.16 4.67 2.51
CA ASP A 296 6.12 6.12 2.28
C ASP A 296 6.21 6.43 0.78
N ASP A 297 7.10 5.75 0.06
CA ASP A 297 7.21 5.92 -1.38
C ASP A 297 5.89 5.55 -2.08
N GLU A 298 5.22 4.51 -1.58
CA GLU A 298 3.92 4.09 -2.11
C GLU A 298 2.80 5.07 -1.79
N LEU A 299 2.78 5.64 -0.59
CA LEU A 299 1.87 6.74 -0.26
C LEU A 299 2.00 7.88 -1.28
N ILE A 300 3.23 8.32 -1.58
CA ILE A 300 3.48 9.40 -2.55
C ILE A 300 3.06 8.98 -3.97
N ARG A 301 3.25 7.71 -4.37
CA ARG A 301 2.75 7.22 -5.66
C ARG A 301 1.23 7.30 -5.74
N ARG A 302 0.50 6.90 -4.70
CA ARG A 302 -0.97 7.02 -4.64
C ARG A 302 -1.42 8.46 -4.81
N CYS A 303 -0.73 9.39 -4.15
CA CYS A 303 -0.98 10.82 -4.31
C CYS A 303 -0.85 11.26 -5.78
N LYS A 304 0.27 10.90 -6.42
CA LYS A 304 0.51 11.19 -7.85
C LYS A 304 -0.55 10.56 -8.75
N THR A 305 -1.01 9.35 -8.43
CA THR A 305 -2.06 8.66 -9.19
C THR A 305 -3.42 9.35 -9.08
N VAL A 306 -3.81 9.79 -7.88
CA VAL A 306 -5.13 10.40 -7.63
C VAL A 306 -5.21 11.82 -8.18
N TRP A 307 -4.18 12.65 -7.94
CA TRP A 307 -4.23 14.06 -8.32
C TRP A 307 -3.52 14.39 -9.63
N GLY A 308 -2.70 13.48 -10.16
CA GLY A 308 -2.02 13.65 -11.45
C GLY A 308 -1.24 14.96 -11.51
N PRO A 309 -1.43 15.80 -12.55
CA PRO A 309 -0.75 17.09 -12.67
C PRO A 309 -1.05 18.10 -11.55
N LYS A 310 -2.12 17.90 -10.77
CA LYS A 310 -2.47 18.77 -9.64
C LYS A 310 -1.68 18.42 -8.38
N PHE A 311 -1.11 17.21 -8.30
CA PHE A 311 -0.34 16.80 -7.14
C PHE A 311 0.84 17.74 -6.91
N ARG A 312 0.93 18.27 -5.70
CA ARG A 312 2.11 18.98 -5.21
C ARG A 312 2.45 18.46 -3.82
N MET A 313 3.71 18.58 -3.45
CA MET A 313 4.13 18.32 -2.08
C MET A 313 4.68 19.63 -1.56
N ASP A 314 4.01 20.18 -0.54
CA ASP A 314 4.45 21.40 0.12
C ASP A 314 5.46 21.04 1.21
N PHE A 315 6.29 22.01 1.59
CA PHE A 315 7.32 21.80 2.59
C PHE A 315 7.69 23.12 3.29
N PRO A 316 8.11 23.06 4.55
CA PRO A 316 8.69 24.20 5.25
C PRO A 316 9.98 24.67 4.57
N SER A 317 10.16 25.99 4.49
CA SER A 317 11.38 26.63 3.99
C SER A 317 12.44 26.85 5.09
N SER A 318 12.05 26.79 6.35
CA SER A 318 12.89 26.92 7.53
C SER A 318 12.45 25.96 8.63
N GLY A 319 13.31 25.78 9.62
CA GLY A 319 13.03 24.97 10.80
C GLY A 319 14.02 23.86 11.00
N SER A 320 13.84 23.16 12.12
CA SER A 320 14.73 22.07 12.50
C SER A 320 13.94 20.93 13.11
N ILE A 321 14.45 19.73 12.91
CA ILE A 321 13.93 18.51 13.53
C ILE A 321 15.07 17.91 14.33
N ARG A 322 14.89 17.83 15.65
CA ARG A 322 15.79 17.11 16.52
C ARG A 322 15.50 15.63 16.40
N ASP A 323 16.48 14.92 15.88
CA ASP A 323 16.48 13.48 15.69
C ASP A 323 17.02 12.79 16.94
N LEU A 324 16.21 11.92 17.54
CA LEU A 324 16.56 11.18 18.75
C LEU A 324 17.34 9.90 18.44
N GLU A 325 17.38 9.44 17.18
CA GLU A 325 18.13 8.24 16.84
C GLU A 325 19.63 8.47 16.95
N ALA A 326 20.30 7.60 17.71
CA ALA A 326 21.75 7.66 17.91
C ALA A 326 22.57 7.28 16.66
N MET A 327 22.05 6.39 15.80
CA MET A 327 22.76 5.96 14.60
C MET A 327 22.66 7.04 13.51
N ASP A 328 23.76 7.40 12.87
CA ASP A 328 23.72 8.21 11.65
C ASP A 328 23.18 7.42 10.44
N ILE A 329 22.98 8.11 9.31
CA ILE A 329 22.43 7.47 8.10
C ILE A 329 23.29 6.32 7.57
N LYS A 330 24.62 6.41 7.69
CA LYS A 330 25.54 5.37 7.21
C LYS A 330 25.48 4.16 8.13
N GLN A 331 25.57 4.38 9.45
CA GLN A 331 25.44 3.35 10.47
C GLN A 331 24.09 2.63 10.37
N LYS A 332 22.99 3.38 10.19
CA LYS A 332 21.65 2.82 10.00
C LYS A 332 21.57 1.99 8.72
N THR A 333 22.17 2.47 7.63
CA THR A 333 22.19 1.76 6.34
C THR A 333 22.97 0.44 6.45
N ASP A 334 24.11 0.46 7.13
CA ASP A 334 24.94 -0.74 7.34
C ASP A 334 24.27 -1.72 8.30
N PHE A 335 23.68 -1.24 9.40
CA PHE A 335 22.87 -2.07 10.30
C PHE A 335 21.73 -2.78 9.54
N LEU A 336 20.96 -2.04 8.74
CA LEU A 336 19.87 -2.58 7.94
C LEU A 336 20.37 -3.53 6.83
N ARG A 337 21.62 -3.38 6.36
CA ARG A 337 22.23 -4.30 5.39
C ARG A 337 22.51 -5.67 6.02
N ASP A 338 22.94 -5.65 7.27
CA ASP A 338 23.28 -6.85 8.04
C ASP A 338 22.03 -7.52 8.66
N HIS A 339 20.99 -6.73 8.93
CA HIS A 339 19.71 -7.18 9.51
C HIS A 339 18.57 -7.12 8.49
N LYS A 340 18.71 -7.89 7.39
CA LYS A 340 17.72 -7.89 6.29
C LYS A 340 16.34 -8.34 6.74
N GLU A 341 16.28 -9.09 7.81
CA GLU A 341 15.06 -9.57 8.42
C GLU A 341 14.15 -8.44 8.93
N TRP A 342 14.71 -7.25 9.18
CA TRP A 342 13.96 -6.06 9.57
C TRP A 342 13.34 -5.32 8.38
N LYS A 343 13.78 -5.62 7.15
CA LYS A 343 13.30 -4.94 5.94
C LYS A 343 12.00 -5.55 5.42
N CYS A 344 11.26 -4.71 4.70
CA CYS A 344 10.25 -5.18 3.77
C CYS A 344 10.95 -5.81 2.56
N ASN A 345 11.02 -7.15 2.54
CA ASN A 345 11.74 -7.92 1.54
C ASN A 345 11.01 -7.96 0.18
N THR A 346 9.70 -7.73 0.18
CA THR A 346 8.82 -7.76 -1.00
C THR A 346 8.50 -6.37 -1.54
N ARG A 347 9.20 -5.32 -1.08
CA ARG A 347 8.85 -3.93 -1.39
C ARG A 347 8.83 -3.59 -2.88
N TYR A 348 9.61 -4.28 -3.69
CA TYR A 348 9.69 -4.04 -5.15
C TYR A 348 8.53 -4.70 -5.87
N GLU A 349 8.22 -5.94 -5.52
CA GLU A 349 7.07 -6.68 -6.01
C GLU A 349 5.76 -5.97 -5.61
N LEU A 350 5.68 -5.50 -4.36
CA LEU A 350 4.56 -4.69 -3.87
C LEU A 350 4.40 -3.38 -4.64
N ARG A 351 5.50 -2.67 -4.89
CA ARG A 351 5.47 -1.43 -5.69
C ARG A 351 4.87 -1.69 -7.08
N ASP A 352 5.31 -2.75 -7.75
CA ASP A 352 4.87 -3.05 -9.11
C ASP A 352 3.39 -3.50 -9.13
N GLU A 353 2.96 -4.24 -8.09
CA GLU A 353 1.57 -4.66 -7.91
C GLU A 353 0.62 -3.49 -7.63
N HIS A 354 1.02 -2.55 -6.75
CA HIS A 354 0.16 -1.45 -6.29
C HIS A 354 -0.22 -0.47 -7.39
N GLN A 355 0.54 -0.43 -8.50
CA GLN A 355 0.15 0.32 -9.69
C GLN A 355 -1.27 -0.04 -10.17
N ALA A 356 -1.71 -1.29 -9.95
CA ALA A 356 -3.06 -1.75 -10.27
C ALA A 356 -3.96 -1.95 -9.03
N THR A 357 -3.39 -2.17 -7.83
CA THR A 357 -4.15 -2.67 -6.67
C THR A 357 -4.29 -1.70 -5.50
N TRP A 358 -3.74 -0.48 -5.57
CA TRP A 358 -3.78 0.45 -4.43
C TRP A 358 -5.19 0.75 -3.90
N GLY A 359 -6.20 0.77 -4.79
CA GLY A 359 -7.60 1.02 -4.43
C GLY A 359 -8.25 -0.08 -3.58
N SER A 360 -7.72 -1.31 -3.61
CA SER A 360 -8.20 -2.45 -2.82
C SER A 360 -7.28 -2.78 -1.64
N ASN A 361 -6.27 -1.96 -1.36
CA ASN A 361 -5.32 -2.17 -0.27
C ASN A 361 -5.04 -0.86 0.47
N GLY A 362 -5.73 -0.64 1.59
CA GLY A 362 -5.56 0.58 2.38
C GLY A 362 -6.68 0.73 3.40
N LEU A 363 -7.21 1.94 3.57
CA LEU A 363 -8.32 2.21 4.49
C LEU A 363 -9.52 1.30 4.24
N SER A 364 -9.90 1.11 2.97
CA SER A 364 -11.05 0.29 2.55
C SER A 364 -10.96 -1.18 2.98
N THR A 365 -9.76 -1.69 3.24
CA THR A 365 -9.50 -3.09 3.61
C THR A 365 -8.74 -3.19 4.94
N LEU A 366 -8.84 -2.16 5.77
CA LEU A 366 -8.16 -2.11 7.06
C LEU A 366 -8.78 -3.09 8.06
N GLU A 367 -7.98 -4.05 8.52
CA GLU A 367 -8.37 -5.04 9.52
C GLU A 367 -7.37 -5.12 10.68
N TYR A 368 -7.89 -5.04 11.91
CA TYR A 368 -7.13 -5.13 13.16
C TYR A 368 -8.05 -5.54 14.32
N ASP A 369 -7.45 -6.10 15.39
CA ASP A 369 -8.15 -6.23 16.67
C ASP A 369 -7.69 -5.11 17.61
N LEU A 370 -8.64 -4.42 18.24
CA LEU A 370 -8.35 -3.44 19.28
C LEU A 370 -8.22 -4.16 20.61
N LEU A 371 -7.01 -4.14 21.19
CA LEU A 371 -6.70 -4.85 22.43
C LEU A 371 -6.98 -3.96 23.64
N ALA A 372 -6.52 -2.71 23.59
CA ALA A 372 -6.75 -1.70 24.62
C ALA A 372 -6.70 -0.29 24.03
N ARG A 373 -7.42 0.64 24.66
CA ARG A 373 -7.38 2.07 24.35
C ARG A 373 -7.61 2.87 25.62
N GLY A 374 -6.81 3.92 25.82
CA GLY A 374 -6.98 4.83 26.97
C GLY A 374 -5.93 5.93 26.99
N PRO A 375 -5.97 6.81 28.00
CA PRO A 375 -4.94 7.81 28.22
C PRO A 375 -3.54 7.17 28.31
N LEU A 376 -2.53 7.83 27.75
CA LEU A 376 -1.16 7.41 27.98
C LEU A 376 -0.75 7.83 29.40
N GLU A 377 -0.36 6.86 30.21
CA GLU A 377 0.11 7.10 31.57
C GLU A 377 1.54 7.69 31.57
N HIS A 378 1.85 8.48 32.59
CA HIS A 378 3.22 8.88 32.85
C HIS A 378 4.02 7.68 33.38
N VAL A 379 5.34 7.77 33.25
CA VAL A 379 6.22 6.85 33.97
C VAL A 379 6.28 7.30 35.43
N GLY A 380 5.71 6.51 36.34
CA GLY A 380 5.62 6.81 37.78
C GLY A 380 4.22 7.28 38.22
N ASP A 381 4.10 7.77 39.45
CA ASP A 381 2.81 8.12 40.10
C ASP A 381 2.21 9.48 39.65
N GLN A 382 2.48 9.91 38.41
CA GLN A 382 1.95 11.17 37.87
C GLN A 382 0.61 10.96 37.14
N GLN A 383 -0.22 12.01 37.11
CA GLN A 383 -1.48 12.00 36.37
C GLN A 383 -1.24 11.71 34.88
N PRO A 384 -2.12 11.01 34.15
CA PRO A 384 -1.95 10.73 32.73
C PRO A 384 -1.76 12.00 31.87
N TYR A 385 -1.15 11.83 30.69
CA TYR A 385 -1.07 12.87 29.68
C TYR A 385 -2.48 13.28 29.23
N GLN A 386 -2.74 14.58 29.11
CA GLN A 386 -4.10 15.09 28.93
C GLN A 386 -4.61 14.93 27.49
N HIS A 387 -3.70 14.98 26.51
CA HIS A 387 -4.03 14.99 25.09
C HIS A 387 -3.45 13.80 24.33
N THR A 388 -2.90 12.83 25.06
CA THR A 388 -2.23 11.66 24.49
C THR A 388 -2.93 10.38 24.88
N GLU A 389 -3.29 9.58 23.88
CA GLU A 389 -3.88 8.25 24.06
C GLU A 389 -2.93 7.15 23.56
N ARG A 390 -2.95 6.01 24.25
CA ARG A 390 -2.36 4.76 23.79
C ARG A 390 -3.45 3.89 23.17
N ILE A 391 -3.20 3.40 21.97
CA ILE A 391 -4.06 2.45 21.25
C ILE A 391 -3.23 1.20 21.00
N HIS A 392 -3.54 0.12 21.70
CA HIS A 392 -2.83 -1.15 21.57
C HIS A 392 -3.62 -2.08 20.66
N VAL A 393 -3.00 -2.56 19.58
CA VAL A 393 -3.67 -3.32 18.51
C VAL A 393 -2.90 -4.57 18.10
N ASP A 394 -3.64 -5.55 17.60
CA ASP A 394 -3.09 -6.67 16.83
C ASP A 394 -3.36 -6.44 15.33
N CYS A 395 -2.29 -6.32 14.55
CA CYS A 395 -2.39 -6.08 13.11
C CYS A 395 -2.69 -7.39 12.39
N LYS A 396 -3.84 -7.47 11.74
CA LYS A 396 -4.19 -8.65 10.93
C LYS A 396 -3.44 -8.67 9.61
N LEU A 397 -3.37 -9.84 9.01
CA LEU A 397 -2.92 -10.03 7.64
C LEU A 397 -4.00 -9.57 6.66
N ASN A 398 -3.65 -9.29 5.40
CA ASN A 398 -4.61 -8.73 4.44
C ASN A 398 -5.28 -9.80 3.54
N GLY A 399 -5.07 -11.09 3.84
CA GLY A 399 -5.65 -12.21 3.12
C GLY A 399 -4.58 -13.00 2.34
N PRO A 400 -4.88 -14.19 1.81
CA PRO A 400 -3.87 -15.12 1.30
C PRO A 400 -3.10 -14.56 0.11
N GLY A 401 -1.96 -13.93 0.38
CA GLY A 401 -1.03 -13.38 -0.60
C GLY A 401 0.40 -13.69 -0.20
N TYR A 402 1.30 -13.80 -1.18
CA TYR A 402 2.70 -14.16 -0.94
C TYR A 402 3.39 -13.20 0.06
N HIS A 403 2.97 -11.94 0.13
CA HIS A 403 3.50 -10.94 1.06
C HIS A 403 3.21 -11.25 2.53
N ASP A 404 2.16 -12.01 2.83
CA ASP A 404 1.85 -12.43 4.20
C ASP A 404 2.81 -13.50 4.71
N GLU A 405 3.40 -14.31 3.83
CA GLU A 405 4.50 -15.24 4.18
C GLU A 405 5.74 -14.47 4.66
N TRP A 406 5.94 -13.25 4.15
CA TRP A 406 7.04 -12.36 4.55
C TRP A 406 6.70 -11.44 5.72
N ALA A 407 5.45 -11.46 6.19
CA ALA A 407 5.01 -10.77 7.40
C ALA A 407 5.48 -11.48 8.68
N GLY A 408 5.67 -12.80 8.58
CA GLY A 408 6.11 -13.70 9.64
C GLY A 408 7.57 -13.50 10.10
N VAL A 409 7.89 -14.20 11.18
CA VAL A 409 8.89 -13.81 12.17
C VAL A 409 10.06 -14.78 12.32
N ASP A 410 10.47 -15.48 11.27
CA ASP A 410 11.66 -16.34 11.31
C ASP A 410 12.98 -15.54 11.48
N PHE A 411 12.90 -14.39 12.15
CA PHE A 411 13.52 -13.11 11.87
C PHE A 411 13.36 -12.10 13.04
N LEU A 412 12.58 -12.37 14.09
CA LEU A 412 12.77 -11.63 15.36
C LEU A 412 14.01 -12.20 16.05
N PRO A 413 14.77 -11.37 16.79
CA PRO A 413 15.86 -11.87 17.62
C PRO A 413 15.38 -13.06 18.47
N GLY A 414 16.05 -14.20 18.38
CA GLY A 414 15.61 -15.46 19.00
C GLY A 414 15.42 -15.43 20.52
N HIS A 415 15.80 -14.33 21.19
CA HIS A 415 15.53 -14.09 22.61
C HIS A 415 14.11 -13.54 22.91
N LEU A 416 13.31 -13.20 21.89
CA LEU A 416 11.92 -12.72 22.04
C LEU A 416 10.88 -13.82 21.78
N LEU A 417 11.31 -15.03 21.46
CA LEU A 417 10.46 -16.21 21.21
C LEU A 417 10.36 -17.15 22.43
N GLY A 418 10.83 -16.71 23.61
CA GLY A 418 10.91 -17.50 24.84
C GLY A 418 10.01 -16.99 25.95
#